data_AF-A0A352IQ46-F1
#
_entry.id   AF-A0A352IQ46-F1
#
_cell.length_a   1.000
_cell.length_b   1.000
_cell.length_c   1.000
_cell.angle_alpha   90.00
_cell.angle_beta   90.00
_cell.angle_gamma   90.00
#
_symmetry.space_group_name_H-M   'P 1'
#
loop_
_entity.id
_entity.type
_entity.pdbx_description
1 polymer ?
#
loop_
_entity_poly.entity_id
_entity_poly.type
_entity_poly.pdbx_seq_one_letter_code
_entity_poly.pdbx_strand_id
1 'polypeptide(L)'
;HGRPDAGPGPAWGGAETTGREFPNTDRNLFADMGETMAEVFARINEIRRPTADVIFADEWSGEAVDPKPDSFVYAYADLQTSPPISGVCAIEWAPNCRIVINYEQHIHPIWGVDREIENPGNTCTNCHSNTDAEGAAAVPAAQLDLSDGPSPDEPLHFKAYRELLYPDNEQELVDDALIDRLVDSGQILRDGEGNPILDEDGNEQPTPPVTVPVRPSMSVNGARASNFFDVFAEGGTHEDRLTPAELRLIAEWLDIGGQYFNNPFDAPED
;
A
#
# COMPACT_ATOMS: atom_id res chain seq x y z
N HIS A 1 13.55 -17.58 27.33
CA HIS A 1 14.80 -18.00 26.67
C HIS A 1 14.97 -19.51 26.86
N GLY A 2 14.96 -20.28 25.76
CA GLY A 2 14.95 -21.75 25.78
C GLY A 2 16.28 -22.37 26.18
N ARG A 3 16.25 -23.61 26.67
CA ARG A 3 17.46 -24.40 26.96
C ARG A 3 18.20 -24.68 25.65
N PRO A 4 19.52 -24.44 25.57
CA PRO A 4 20.32 -24.70 24.36
C PRO A 4 20.17 -26.13 23.80
N ASP A 5 19.93 -27.11 24.68
CA ASP A 5 19.91 -28.53 24.33
C ASP A 5 18.48 -29.10 24.19
N ALA A 6 17.45 -28.26 24.28
CA ALA A 6 16.04 -28.68 24.20
C ALA A 6 15.42 -28.43 22.83
N GLY A 7 16.21 -27.96 21.85
CA GLY A 7 15.77 -27.83 20.47
C GLY A 7 15.79 -29.17 19.73
N PRO A 8 15.01 -29.33 18.65
CA PRO A 8 15.23 -30.43 17.72
C PRO A 8 16.67 -30.37 17.19
N GLY A 9 17.28 -31.53 16.94
CA GLY A 9 18.56 -31.58 16.23
C GLY A 9 18.46 -30.85 14.89
N PRO A 10 19.56 -30.28 14.39
CA PRO A 10 19.54 -29.53 13.13
C PRO A 10 19.04 -30.44 12.01
N ALA A 11 18.16 -29.93 11.16
CA ALA A 11 17.62 -30.66 10.02
C ALA A 11 18.68 -30.99 8.94
N TRP A 12 19.86 -30.34 9.02
CA TRP A 12 20.93 -30.48 8.05
C TRP A 12 22.27 -30.63 8.77
N GLY A 13 23.08 -31.61 8.34
CA GLY A 13 24.29 -32.06 9.04
C GLY A 13 25.55 -31.22 8.83
N GLY A 14 25.47 -30.14 8.04
CA GLY A 14 26.64 -29.35 7.67
C GLY A 14 27.34 -29.87 6.41
N ALA A 15 28.28 -29.08 5.89
CA ALA A 15 29.05 -29.43 4.71
C ALA A 15 29.80 -30.75 4.90
N GLU A 16 29.74 -31.64 3.91
CA GLU A 16 30.35 -32.98 4.00
C GLU A 16 31.88 -32.94 3.94
N THR A 17 32.46 -31.84 3.48
CA THR A 17 33.91 -31.69 3.30
C THR A 17 34.34 -30.24 3.42
N THR A 18 35.63 -30.03 3.65
CA THR A 18 36.26 -28.70 3.69
C THR A 18 36.76 -28.29 2.30
N GLY A 19 36.67 -26.98 2.01
CA GLY A 19 37.29 -26.34 0.85
C GLY A 19 36.48 -26.44 -0.44
N ARG A 20 35.21 -26.83 -0.36
CA ARG A 20 34.27 -26.81 -1.49
C ARG A 20 33.07 -25.95 -1.17
N GLU A 21 32.54 -25.31 -2.19
CA GLU A 21 31.24 -24.67 -2.16
C GLU A 21 30.12 -25.70 -2.00
N PHE A 22 28.95 -25.21 -1.61
CA PHE A 22 27.74 -26.02 -1.68
C PHE A 22 27.34 -26.23 -3.15
N PRO A 23 26.68 -27.35 -3.50
CA PRO A 23 26.31 -27.59 -4.88
C PRO A 23 25.55 -26.41 -5.51
N ASN A 24 26.01 -25.96 -6.68
CA ASN A 24 25.46 -24.86 -7.47
C ASN A 24 25.58 -23.45 -6.84
N THR A 25 26.41 -23.27 -5.81
CA THR A 25 26.65 -21.94 -5.23
C THR A 25 27.93 -21.28 -5.77
N ASP A 26 28.11 -20.00 -5.45
CA ASP A 26 29.33 -19.25 -5.75
C ASP A 26 30.56 -19.97 -5.16
N ARG A 27 31.58 -20.20 -5.99
CA ARG A 27 32.83 -20.89 -5.58
C ARG A 27 33.62 -20.14 -4.50
N ASN A 28 33.37 -18.84 -4.33
CA ASN A 28 33.99 -18.05 -3.29
C ASN A 28 33.39 -18.37 -1.90
N LEU A 29 32.21 -19.00 -1.85
CA LEU A 29 31.54 -19.44 -0.63
C LEU A 29 31.93 -20.89 -0.27
N PHE A 30 33.23 -21.14 -0.11
CA PHE A 30 33.75 -22.46 0.27
C PHE A 30 33.48 -22.77 1.75
N ALA A 31 33.03 -23.99 2.04
CA ALA A 31 32.67 -24.43 3.38
C ALA A 31 33.82 -25.17 4.08
N ASP A 32 33.87 -25.09 5.41
CA ASP A 32 34.55 -26.06 6.26
C ASP A 32 33.59 -27.20 6.62
N MET A 33 34.12 -28.42 6.79
CA MET A 33 33.32 -29.59 7.15
C MET A 33 32.47 -29.31 8.40
N GLY A 34 31.16 -29.56 8.29
CA GLY A 34 30.19 -29.32 9.35
C GLY A 34 29.53 -27.93 9.32
N GLU A 35 30.01 -26.98 8.51
CA GLU A 35 29.35 -25.67 8.41
C GLU A 35 28.03 -25.73 7.65
N THR A 36 27.06 -24.95 8.11
CA THR A 36 25.84 -24.62 7.38
C THR A 36 26.08 -23.49 6.38
N MET A 37 25.18 -23.31 5.41
CA MET A 37 25.20 -22.16 4.49
C MET A 37 25.26 -20.82 5.25
N ALA A 38 24.53 -20.70 6.37
CA ALA A 38 24.55 -19.47 7.17
C ALA A 38 25.92 -19.21 7.82
N GLU A 39 26.59 -20.26 8.33
CA GLU A 39 27.92 -20.16 8.92
C GLU A 39 28.99 -19.82 7.88
N VAL A 40 28.94 -20.47 6.70
CA VAL A 40 29.83 -20.12 5.57
C VAL A 40 29.68 -18.67 5.19
N PHE A 41 28.44 -18.21 5.02
CA PHE A 41 28.19 -16.82 4.67
C PHE A 41 28.72 -15.88 5.75
N ALA A 42 28.43 -16.16 7.03
CA ALA A 42 28.88 -15.31 8.14
C ALA A 42 30.41 -15.27 8.27
N ARG A 43 31.11 -16.37 7.98
CA ARG A 43 32.58 -16.44 8.03
C ARG A 43 33.23 -15.65 6.90
N ILE A 44 32.62 -15.65 5.71
CA ILE A 44 33.20 -15.05 4.50
C ILE A 44 32.79 -13.59 4.31
N ASN A 45 31.52 -13.27 4.57
CA ASN A 45 30.89 -11.97 4.28
C ASN A 45 30.40 -11.23 5.54
N GLU A 46 30.67 -11.76 6.73
CA GLU A 46 30.15 -11.29 8.03
C GLU A 46 28.69 -11.64 8.29
N ILE A 47 28.29 -11.50 9.57
CA ILE A 47 26.93 -11.79 10.03
C ILE A 47 25.98 -10.74 9.45
N ARG A 48 24.99 -11.19 8.67
CA ARG A 48 23.90 -10.32 8.18
C ARG A 48 23.15 -9.69 9.34
N ARG A 49 22.87 -8.39 9.21
CA ARG A 49 22.07 -7.62 10.16
C ARG A 49 20.76 -7.19 9.51
N PRO A 50 19.64 -7.15 10.27
CA PRO A 50 18.42 -6.54 9.77
C PRO A 50 18.67 -5.09 9.38
N THR A 51 18.03 -4.65 8.30
CA THR A 51 17.96 -3.25 7.91
C THR A 51 16.49 -2.86 7.74
N ALA A 52 16.22 -1.56 7.71
CA ALA A 52 14.87 -1.06 7.40
C ALA A 52 14.53 -1.16 5.91
N ASP A 53 15.53 -1.36 5.06
CA ASP A 53 15.39 -1.35 3.61
C ASP A 53 15.22 -2.76 3.05
N VAL A 54 14.51 -2.88 1.94
CA VAL A 54 14.43 -4.15 1.21
C VAL A 54 15.58 -4.16 0.21
N ILE A 55 16.59 -4.97 0.52
CA ILE A 55 17.81 -5.11 -0.28
C ILE A 55 17.86 -6.54 -0.80
N PHE A 56 17.89 -6.68 -2.12
CA PHE A 56 18.13 -7.95 -2.78
C PHE A 56 19.41 -7.88 -3.61
N ALA A 57 20.28 -8.87 -3.39
CA ALA A 57 21.43 -9.16 -4.23
C ALA A 57 21.65 -10.68 -4.25
N ASP A 58 21.91 -11.25 -5.42
CA ASP A 58 22.22 -12.68 -5.52
C ASP A 58 23.68 -12.97 -5.18
N GLU A 59 23.89 -13.27 -3.90
CA GLU A 59 25.20 -13.62 -3.35
C GLU A 59 25.51 -15.12 -3.46
N TRP A 60 24.50 -15.95 -3.77
CA TRP A 60 24.61 -17.40 -3.62
C TRP A 60 24.81 -18.14 -4.92
N SER A 61 24.18 -17.73 -6.03
CA SER A 61 24.21 -18.55 -7.25
C SER A 61 25.62 -18.66 -7.84
N GLY A 62 25.99 -19.87 -8.26
CA GLY A 62 27.26 -20.15 -8.94
C GLY A 62 27.23 -19.86 -10.44
N GLU A 63 28.30 -20.25 -11.15
CA GLU A 63 28.50 -19.97 -12.59
C GLU A 63 27.42 -20.59 -13.51
N ALA A 64 26.59 -21.50 -13.01
CA ALA A 64 25.48 -22.09 -13.75
C ALA A 64 24.29 -21.12 -13.93
N VAL A 65 24.22 -20.04 -13.14
CA VAL A 65 23.19 -19.00 -13.25
C VAL A 65 23.89 -17.71 -13.71
N ASP A 66 23.92 -17.52 -15.03
CA ASP A 66 24.53 -16.36 -15.70
C ASP A 66 23.61 -15.85 -16.82
N PRO A 67 23.17 -14.57 -16.79
CA PRO A 67 23.44 -13.59 -15.75
C PRO A 67 22.72 -13.93 -14.44
N LYS A 68 23.31 -13.49 -13.33
CA LYS A 68 22.60 -13.46 -12.04
C LYS A 68 21.38 -12.54 -12.15
N PRO A 69 20.31 -12.77 -11.36
CA PRO A 69 19.20 -11.84 -11.27
C PRO A 69 19.68 -10.44 -10.85
N ASP A 70 19.04 -9.41 -11.39
CA ASP A 70 19.39 -8.02 -11.06
C ASP A 70 19.15 -7.75 -9.57
N SER A 71 20.12 -7.09 -8.94
CA SER A 71 19.99 -6.58 -7.58
C SER A 71 19.04 -5.38 -7.56
N PHE A 72 18.27 -5.24 -6.48
CA PHE A 72 17.42 -4.06 -6.27
C PHE A 72 17.44 -3.62 -4.81
N VAL A 73 17.15 -2.34 -4.62
CA VAL A 73 17.01 -1.71 -3.30
C VAL A 73 15.76 -0.87 -3.31
N TYR A 74 14.91 -1.09 -2.31
CA TYR A 74 13.81 -0.17 -2.00
C TYR A 74 14.15 0.47 -0.65
N ALA A 75 14.74 1.66 -0.68
CA ALA A 75 15.14 2.35 0.55
C ALA A 75 14.12 3.41 0.94
N TYR A 76 13.89 3.58 2.24
CA TYR A 76 13.08 4.72 2.70
C TYR A 76 13.76 6.07 2.45
N ALA A 77 15.07 6.08 2.27
CA ALA A 77 15.83 7.27 1.87
C ALA A 77 15.47 7.78 0.47
N ASP A 78 14.84 6.95 -0.37
CA ASP A 78 14.43 7.30 -1.73
C ASP A 78 13.05 7.98 -1.77
N LEU A 79 12.33 8.00 -0.65
CA LEU A 79 11.04 8.70 -0.53
C LEU A 79 11.22 10.21 -0.67
N GLN A 80 10.30 10.86 -1.40
CA GLN A 80 10.19 12.32 -1.43
C GLN A 80 9.38 12.88 -0.23
N THR A 81 8.72 12.00 0.51
CA THR A 81 7.96 12.28 1.73
C THR A 81 8.71 11.80 2.97
N SER A 82 8.16 12.08 4.15
CA SER A 82 8.79 11.67 5.42
C SER A 82 8.92 10.15 5.51
N PRO A 83 10.10 9.59 5.81
CA PRO A 83 10.27 8.15 6.00
C PRO A 83 9.59 7.69 7.31
N PRO A 84 9.02 6.48 7.36
CA PRO A 84 8.29 5.97 8.53
C PRO A 84 9.22 5.41 9.62
N ILE A 85 10.47 5.88 9.68
CA ILE A 85 11.50 5.40 10.59
C ILE A 85 12.33 6.58 11.08
N SER A 86 12.76 6.53 12.35
CA SER A 86 13.62 7.58 12.91
C SER A 86 15.01 7.54 12.26
N GLY A 87 15.65 8.71 12.11
CA GLY A 87 16.96 8.81 11.45
C GLY A 87 18.06 7.96 12.11
N VAL A 88 18.05 7.82 13.44
CA VAL A 88 19.00 6.93 14.15
C VAL A 88 18.80 5.48 13.72
N CYS A 89 17.55 5.04 13.63
CA CYS A 89 17.21 3.68 13.22
C CYS A 89 17.38 3.41 11.72
N ALA A 90 17.32 4.45 10.90
CA ALA A 90 17.63 4.36 9.47
C ALA A 90 19.14 4.17 9.23
N ILE A 91 20.00 4.78 10.07
CA ILE A 91 21.45 4.69 9.93
C ILE A 91 22.01 3.44 10.62
N GLU A 92 21.57 3.17 11.86
CA GLU A 92 22.04 2.05 12.66
C GLU A 92 20.85 1.33 13.28
N TRP A 93 20.48 0.19 12.66
CA TRP A 93 19.38 -0.61 13.17
C TRP A 93 19.73 -1.23 14.54
N ALA A 94 18.81 -1.08 15.48
CA ALA A 94 18.85 -1.72 16.80
C ALA A 94 17.55 -2.51 17.05
N PRO A 95 17.53 -3.49 17.99
CA PRO A 95 16.35 -4.31 18.24
C PRO A 95 15.08 -3.56 18.67
N ASN A 96 15.22 -2.32 19.15
CA ASN A 96 14.11 -1.42 19.51
C ASN A 96 13.68 -0.50 18.36
N CYS A 97 14.36 -0.52 17.22
CA CYS A 97 13.95 0.24 16.04
C CYS A 97 12.66 -0.31 15.46
N ARG A 98 11.71 0.57 15.18
CA ARG A 98 10.41 0.26 14.62
C ARG A 98 10.11 1.21 13.48
N ILE A 99 9.46 0.65 12.47
CA ILE A 99 8.77 1.40 11.43
C ILE A 99 7.37 1.71 11.97
N VAL A 100 6.90 2.93 11.79
CA VAL A 100 5.57 3.40 12.20
C VAL A 100 4.98 4.17 11.03
N ILE A 101 3.89 3.66 10.46
CA ILE A 101 3.25 4.26 9.30
C ILE A 101 1.86 4.77 9.70
N ASN A 102 1.76 6.06 9.99
CA ASN A 102 0.51 6.81 10.10
C ASN A 102 0.08 7.33 8.72
N TYR A 103 -1.22 7.27 8.40
CA TYR A 103 -1.74 7.72 7.10
C TYR A 103 -1.40 9.18 6.81
N GLU A 104 -1.81 10.09 7.71
CA GLU A 104 -1.64 11.54 7.53
C GLU A 104 -0.18 11.95 7.37
N GLN A 105 0.72 11.32 8.13
CA GLN A 105 2.14 11.71 8.13
C GLN A 105 2.94 11.11 6.96
N HIS A 106 2.60 9.90 6.52
CA HIS A 106 3.47 9.13 5.62
C HIS A 106 2.81 8.80 4.27
N ILE A 107 1.49 8.59 4.24
CA ILE A 107 0.75 8.18 3.04
C ILE A 107 0.12 9.38 2.34
N HIS A 108 -0.65 10.20 3.07
CA HIS A 108 -1.34 11.36 2.51
C HIS A 108 -0.42 12.33 1.74
N PRO A 109 0.80 12.65 2.20
CA PRO A 109 1.68 13.56 1.48
C PRO A 109 2.12 13.06 0.10
N ILE A 110 2.06 11.74 -0.16
CA ILE A 110 2.42 11.13 -1.46
C ILE A 110 1.52 11.70 -2.57
N TRP A 111 0.26 11.98 -2.28
CA TRP A 111 -0.72 12.46 -3.27
C TRP A 111 -0.41 13.88 -3.78
N GLY A 112 0.26 14.69 -2.95
CA GLY A 112 0.71 16.04 -3.27
C GLY A 112 2.12 16.14 -3.84
N VAL A 113 2.86 15.03 -3.96
CA VAL A 113 4.20 15.04 -4.58
C VAL A 113 4.07 15.35 -6.06
N ASP A 114 4.80 16.37 -6.50
CA ASP A 114 4.90 16.73 -7.91
C ASP A 114 5.77 15.71 -8.65
N ARG A 115 5.20 15.09 -9.68
CA ARG A 115 5.84 14.01 -10.45
C ARG A 115 6.69 14.52 -11.60
N GLU A 116 6.71 15.84 -11.84
CA GLU A 116 7.44 16.42 -12.97
C GLU A 116 8.18 17.70 -12.57
N ILE A 117 9.47 17.77 -12.88
CA ILE A 117 10.31 18.93 -12.56
C ILE A 117 10.11 20.06 -13.57
N GLU A 118 9.88 19.71 -14.85
CA GLU A 118 9.82 20.68 -15.94
C GLU A 118 8.44 21.33 -16.11
N ASN A 119 7.36 20.61 -15.76
CA ASN A 119 5.98 21.10 -15.77
C ASN A 119 5.32 20.85 -14.40
N PRO A 120 5.57 21.73 -13.42
CA PRO A 120 5.07 21.54 -12.08
C PRO A 120 3.54 21.54 -12.03
N GLY A 121 2.98 20.79 -11.09
CA GLY A 121 1.56 20.54 -10.93
C GLY A 121 1.11 19.15 -11.40
N ASN A 122 2.05 18.24 -11.70
CA ASN A 122 1.73 16.86 -12.03
C ASN A 122 1.59 16.04 -10.75
N THR A 123 0.57 16.33 -9.93
CA THR A 123 0.27 15.62 -8.67
C THR A 123 -0.91 14.67 -8.86
N CYS A 124 -1.11 13.74 -7.92
CA CYS A 124 -2.31 12.88 -7.92
C CYS A 124 -3.59 13.73 -7.76
N THR A 125 -3.51 14.76 -6.92
CA THR A 125 -4.61 15.69 -6.64
C THR A 125 -5.00 16.58 -7.82
N ASN A 126 -4.19 16.68 -8.88
CA ASN A 126 -4.60 17.42 -10.09
C ASN A 126 -5.76 16.73 -10.83
N CYS A 127 -5.83 15.40 -10.80
CA CYS A 127 -6.94 14.65 -11.42
C CYS A 127 -7.93 14.09 -10.37
N HIS A 128 -7.43 13.76 -9.19
CA HIS A 128 -8.22 13.18 -8.10
C HIS A 128 -8.55 14.27 -7.06
N SER A 129 -9.38 15.23 -7.47
CA SER A 129 -9.86 16.33 -6.63
C SER A 129 -11.32 16.63 -6.96
N ASN A 130 -12.06 17.10 -5.96
CA ASN A 130 -13.44 17.56 -6.11
C ASN A 130 -13.56 19.01 -6.60
N THR A 131 -12.44 19.62 -6.97
CA THR A 131 -12.37 20.95 -7.59
C THR A 131 -11.45 20.95 -8.80
N ASP A 132 -11.77 21.79 -9.78
CA ASP A 132 -10.91 22.07 -10.93
C ASP A 132 -9.79 23.07 -10.60
N ALA A 133 -8.97 23.41 -11.61
CA ALA A 133 -7.84 24.33 -11.48
C ALA A 133 -8.26 25.75 -11.11
N GLU A 134 -9.49 26.14 -11.43
CA GLU A 134 -10.10 27.42 -11.10
C GLU A 134 -10.79 27.41 -9.72
N GLY A 135 -10.84 26.25 -9.06
CA GLY A 135 -11.46 26.04 -7.76
C GLY A 135 -12.98 25.86 -7.80
N ALA A 136 -13.57 25.67 -8.98
CA ALA A 136 -14.97 25.30 -9.11
C ALA A 136 -15.17 23.80 -8.83
N ALA A 137 -16.38 23.41 -8.42
CA ALA A 137 -16.69 22.01 -8.13
C ALA A 137 -16.55 21.15 -9.40
N ALA A 138 -15.86 20.02 -9.27
CA ALA A 138 -15.62 19.09 -10.37
C ALA A 138 -15.72 17.64 -9.87
N VAL A 139 -16.27 16.74 -10.68
CA VAL A 139 -16.32 15.33 -10.32
C VAL A 139 -14.90 14.76 -10.35
N PRO A 140 -14.37 14.21 -9.24
CA PRO A 140 -13.03 13.63 -9.22
C PRO A 140 -12.88 12.52 -10.24
N ALA A 141 -11.73 12.43 -10.91
CA ALA A 141 -11.48 11.36 -11.86
C ALA A 141 -11.66 9.98 -11.18
N ALA A 142 -12.42 9.10 -11.84
CA ALA A 142 -12.78 7.78 -11.33
C ALA A 142 -13.49 7.79 -9.96
N GLN A 143 -14.15 8.89 -9.58
CA GLN A 143 -14.86 9.04 -8.30
C GLN A 143 -13.93 8.84 -7.09
N LEU A 144 -12.69 9.35 -7.21
CA LEU A 144 -11.69 9.25 -6.16
C LEU A 144 -11.14 10.65 -5.86
N ASP A 145 -11.40 11.16 -4.65
CA ASP A 145 -10.83 12.43 -4.17
C ASP A 145 -9.63 12.18 -3.24
N LEU A 146 -8.42 12.53 -3.71
CA LEU A 146 -7.17 12.40 -2.96
C LEU A 146 -6.71 13.74 -2.34
N SER A 147 -7.52 14.80 -2.46
CA SER A 147 -7.15 16.12 -1.97
C SER A 147 -7.24 16.25 -0.44
N ASP A 148 -6.66 17.32 0.08
CA ASP A 148 -6.65 17.65 1.50
C ASP A 148 -8.06 17.95 2.04
N GLY A 149 -8.20 17.85 3.35
CA GLY A 149 -9.39 18.26 4.09
C GLY A 149 -10.12 17.10 4.77
N PRO A 150 -10.95 17.42 5.78
CA PRO A 150 -11.65 16.43 6.58
C PRO A 150 -12.70 15.69 5.75
N SER A 151 -12.89 14.40 6.06
CA SER A 151 -14.00 13.62 5.52
C SER A 151 -15.34 14.14 6.09
N PRO A 152 -16.40 14.18 5.28
CA PRO A 152 -17.74 14.49 5.78
C PRO A 152 -18.31 13.41 6.71
N ASP A 153 -17.84 12.16 6.58
CA ASP A 153 -18.31 11.04 7.42
C ASP A 153 -17.58 10.97 8.76
N GLU A 154 -16.27 11.24 8.75
CA GLU A 154 -15.42 11.17 9.92
C GLU A 154 -14.43 12.33 9.92
N PRO A 155 -14.77 13.49 10.52
CA PRO A 155 -13.99 14.72 10.39
C PRO A 155 -12.56 14.66 10.93
N LEU A 156 -12.23 13.65 11.73
CA LEU A 156 -10.86 13.38 12.21
C LEU A 156 -9.98 12.66 11.19
N HIS A 157 -10.56 12.18 10.09
CA HIS A 157 -9.81 11.59 8.98
C HIS A 157 -9.80 12.54 7.78
N PHE A 158 -8.69 12.56 7.04
CA PHE A 158 -8.70 13.06 5.66
C PHE A 158 -9.72 12.30 4.82
N LYS A 159 -10.43 13.02 3.93
CA LYS A 159 -11.33 12.39 2.96
C LYS A 159 -10.62 11.36 2.09
N ALA A 160 -9.39 11.64 1.65
CA ALA A 160 -8.58 10.72 0.85
C ALA A 160 -8.38 9.34 1.53
N TYR A 161 -8.30 9.28 2.86
CA TYR A 161 -8.22 7.99 3.59
C TYR A 161 -9.52 7.20 3.45
N ARG A 162 -10.64 7.90 3.57
CA ARG A 162 -11.99 7.32 3.52
C ARG A 162 -12.31 6.82 2.11
N GLU A 163 -12.02 7.63 1.11
CA GLU A 163 -12.15 7.37 -0.32
C GLU A 163 -11.39 6.10 -0.76
N LEU A 164 -10.16 5.91 -0.24
CA LEU A 164 -9.34 4.76 -0.59
C LEU A 164 -9.84 3.45 0.03
N LEU A 165 -10.33 3.48 1.28
CA LEU A 165 -10.54 2.28 2.10
C LEU A 165 -12.01 1.92 2.37
N TYR A 166 -12.95 2.81 2.05
CA TYR A 166 -14.37 2.62 2.33
C TYR A 166 -15.22 2.80 1.08
N PRO A 167 -16.39 2.12 1.01
CA PRO A 167 -17.35 2.38 -0.05
C PRO A 167 -17.87 3.80 0.02
N ASP A 168 -18.11 4.38 -1.15
CA ASP A 168 -18.75 5.68 -1.32
C ASP A 168 -19.83 5.61 -2.41
N ASN A 169 -20.43 6.74 -2.76
CA ASN A 169 -21.39 6.90 -3.84
C ASN A 169 -20.75 7.66 -5.02
N GLU A 170 -21.15 7.30 -6.24
CA GLU A 170 -20.79 8.04 -7.45
C GLU A 170 -21.37 9.45 -7.36
N GLN A 171 -20.57 10.47 -7.64
CA GLN A 171 -20.98 11.87 -7.66
C GLN A 171 -21.20 12.38 -9.08
N GLU A 172 -22.10 13.34 -9.22
CA GLU A 172 -22.33 14.12 -10.43
C GLU A 172 -22.44 15.62 -10.12
N LEU A 173 -22.17 16.44 -11.13
CA LEU A 173 -22.28 17.89 -11.03
C LEU A 173 -23.66 18.34 -11.48
N VAL A 174 -24.45 18.90 -10.56
CA VAL A 174 -25.79 19.45 -10.82
C VAL A 174 -25.85 20.87 -10.27
N ASP A 175 -26.16 21.83 -11.13
CA ASP A 175 -26.23 23.26 -10.77
C ASP A 175 -24.97 23.75 -10.02
N ASP A 176 -23.79 23.40 -10.53
CA ASP A 176 -22.47 23.70 -9.96
C ASP A 176 -22.19 23.12 -8.56
N ALA A 177 -23.01 22.17 -8.10
CA ALA A 177 -22.81 21.43 -6.85
C ALA A 177 -22.53 19.95 -7.13
N LEU A 178 -21.57 19.39 -6.39
CA LEU A 178 -21.37 17.94 -6.35
C LEU A 178 -22.44 17.32 -5.46
N ILE A 179 -23.17 16.37 -6.03
CA ILE A 179 -24.18 15.59 -5.32
C ILE A 179 -24.03 14.11 -5.67
N ASP A 180 -24.50 13.24 -4.79
CA ASP A 180 -24.58 11.80 -5.08
C ASP A 180 -25.52 11.57 -6.27
N ARG A 181 -25.04 10.80 -7.23
CA ARG A 181 -25.80 10.38 -8.40
C ARG A 181 -26.91 9.43 -7.96
N LEU A 182 -28.14 9.85 -8.23
CA LEU A 182 -29.35 9.10 -7.95
C LEU A 182 -29.87 8.45 -9.22
N VAL A 183 -30.06 7.13 -9.19
CA VAL A 183 -30.65 6.36 -10.29
C VAL A 183 -31.97 5.73 -9.87
N ASP A 184 -32.86 5.55 -10.84
CA ASP A 184 -34.07 4.78 -10.59
C ASP A 184 -33.70 3.35 -10.18
N SER A 185 -34.18 2.95 -9.01
CA SER A 185 -34.08 1.59 -8.50
C SER A 185 -34.72 0.54 -9.40
N GLY A 186 -35.64 0.93 -10.30
CA GLY A 186 -36.47 0.04 -11.11
C GLY A 186 -37.45 -0.80 -10.28
N GLN A 187 -37.60 -0.48 -9.00
CA GLN A 187 -38.49 -1.18 -8.08
C GLN A 187 -39.76 -0.37 -7.86
N ILE A 188 -40.84 -1.10 -7.59
CA ILE A 188 -42.18 -0.56 -7.35
C ILE A 188 -42.53 -0.75 -5.88
N LEU A 189 -43.13 0.26 -5.28
CA LEU A 189 -43.65 0.20 -3.92
C LEU A 189 -44.74 -0.86 -3.82
N ARG A 190 -44.67 -1.71 -2.80
CA ARG A 190 -45.63 -2.80 -2.56
C ARG A 190 -46.27 -2.69 -1.18
N ASP A 191 -47.53 -3.11 -1.10
CA ASP A 191 -48.26 -3.22 0.16
C ASP A 191 -47.80 -4.45 0.99
N GLY A 192 -48.44 -4.65 2.15
CA GLY A 192 -48.12 -5.77 3.05
C GLY A 192 -48.43 -7.16 2.47
N GLU A 193 -49.24 -7.23 1.42
CA GLU A 193 -49.59 -8.44 0.68
C GLU A 193 -48.74 -8.63 -0.59
N GLY A 194 -47.88 -7.67 -0.92
CA GLY A 194 -46.98 -7.70 -2.08
C GLY A 194 -47.57 -7.13 -3.38
N ASN A 195 -48.75 -6.51 -3.36
CA ASN A 195 -49.33 -5.86 -4.54
C ASN A 195 -48.73 -4.46 -4.76
N PRO A 196 -48.61 -3.98 -6.01
CA PRO A 196 -48.17 -2.61 -6.29
C PRO A 196 -49.06 -1.56 -5.64
N ILE A 197 -48.45 -0.57 -5.00
CA ILE A 197 -49.13 0.65 -4.57
C ILE A 197 -49.29 1.55 -5.81
N LEU A 198 -50.52 2.02 -6.04
CA LEU A 198 -50.86 2.88 -7.17
C LEU A 198 -51.01 4.34 -6.73
N ASP A 199 -50.62 5.27 -7.60
CA ASP A 199 -50.84 6.70 -7.44
C ASP A 199 -52.30 7.12 -7.71
N GLU A 200 -52.60 8.42 -7.62
CA GLU A 200 -53.95 8.97 -7.84
C GLU A 200 -54.49 8.74 -9.26
N ASP A 201 -53.60 8.56 -10.25
CA ASP A 201 -53.93 8.28 -11.65
C ASP A 201 -54.00 6.77 -11.96
N GLY A 202 -53.72 5.92 -10.97
CA GLY A 202 -53.73 4.46 -11.08
C GLY A 202 -52.45 3.85 -11.65
N ASN A 203 -51.35 4.59 -11.71
CA ASN A 203 -50.05 4.08 -12.14
C ASN A 203 -49.27 3.50 -10.96
N GLU A 204 -48.42 2.51 -11.22
CA GLU A 204 -47.54 1.93 -10.21
C GLU A 204 -46.52 2.97 -9.70
N GLN A 205 -46.40 3.08 -8.39
CA GLN A 205 -45.52 4.06 -7.77
C GLN A 205 -44.10 3.48 -7.61
N PRO A 206 -43.06 4.14 -8.17
CA PRO A 206 -41.67 3.69 -8.00
C PRO A 206 -41.18 3.93 -6.56
N THR A 207 -40.23 3.12 -6.11
CA THR A 207 -39.47 3.41 -4.89
C THR A 207 -38.58 4.65 -5.08
N PRO A 208 -38.18 5.33 -3.97
CA PRO A 208 -37.22 6.42 -4.05
C PRO A 208 -35.95 6.00 -4.81
N PRO A 209 -35.32 6.92 -5.57
CA PRO A 209 -34.10 6.63 -6.28
C PRO A 209 -32.98 6.26 -5.31
N VAL A 210 -32.01 5.48 -5.79
CA VAL A 210 -30.91 4.95 -5.00
C VAL A 210 -29.58 5.50 -5.49
N THR A 211 -28.58 5.54 -4.62
CA THR A 211 -27.22 5.93 -4.99
C THR A 211 -26.52 4.82 -5.77
N VAL A 212 -25.55 5.21 -6.60
CA VAL A 212 -24.70 4.26 -7.31
C VAL A 212 -23.43 4.02 -6.49
N PRO A 213 -23.16 2.79 -6.00
CA PRO A 213 -22.03 2.55 -5.12
C PRO A 213 -20.69 2.55 -5.88
N VAL A 214 -19.70 3.23 -5.33
CA VAL A 214 -18.28 3.19 -5.70
C VAL A 214 -17.56 2.29 -4.71
N ARG A 215 -16.74 1.37 -5.24
CA ARG A 215 -15.98 0.44 -4.40
C ARG A 215 -14.65 1.09 -4.01
N PRO A 216 -14.16 0.85 -2.78
CA PRO A 216 -12.83 1.30 -2.40
C PRO A 216 -11.77 0.67 -3.29
N SER A 217 -10.69 1.42 -3.56
CA SER A 217 -9.55 0.97 -4.35
C SER A 217 -8.51 0.20 -3.53
N MET A 218 -8.57 0.32 -2.19
CA MET A 218 -7.67 -0.33 -1.26
C MET A 218 -8.43 -1.16 -0.21
N SER A 219 -7.71 -2.07 0.43
CA SER A 219 -8.24 -2.93 1.49
C SER A 219 -7.30 -3.01 2.68
N VAL A 220 -7.86 -2.90 3.88
CA VAL A 220 -7.16 -3.18 5.16
C VAL A 220 -6.73 -4.64 5.32
N ASN A 221 -7.13 -5.53 4.39
CA ASN A 221 -6.66 -6.92 4.36
C ASN A 221 -5.28 -7.09 3.67
N GLY A 222 -4.68 -6.00 3.19
CA GLY A 222 -3.35 -5.99 2.60
C GLY A 222 -3.28 -5.53 1.15
N ALA A 223 -2.06 -5.27 0.69
CA ALA A 223 -1.76 -4.78 -0.64
C ALA A 223 -2.30 -5.71 -1.74
N ARG A 224 -2.16 -7.03 -1.54
CA ARG A 224 -2.66 -8.05 -2.49
C ARG A 224 -4.18 -8.15 -2.58
N ALA A 225 -4.90 -7.60 -1.60
CA ALA A 225 -6.37 -7.54 -1.62
C ALA A 225 -6.89 -6.22 -2.22
N SER A 226 -5.99 -5.36 -2.70
CA SER A 226 -6.28 -4.02 -3.23
C SER A 226 -6.08 -3.98 -4.73
N ASN A 227 -7.02 -3.37 -5.47
CA ASN A 227 -6.88 -3.13 -6.92
C ASN A 227 -6.12 -1.83 -7.23
N PHE A 228 -5.80 -1.03 -6.21
CA PHE A 228 -4.99 0.18 -6.35
C PHE A 228 -3.67 -0.04 -7.11
N PHE A 229 -2.97 -1.15 -6.85
CA PHE A 229 -1.66 -1.41 -7.46
C PHE A 229 -1.75 -1.74 -8.96
N ASP A 230 -2.92 -2.17 -9.45
CA ASP A 230 -3.09 -2.62 -10.84
C ASP A 230 -2.88 -1.48 -11.84
N VAL A 231 -3.21 -0.24 -11.47
CA VAL A 231 -3.02 0.92 -12.37
C VAL A 231 -1.56 1.37 -12.47
N PHE A 232 -0.70 1.00 -11.52
CA PHE A 232 0.72 1.32 -11.50
C PHE A 232 1.61 0.20 -12.08
N ALA A 233 1.03 -0.97 -12.35
CA ALA A 233 1.73 -2.08 -12.99
C ALA A 233 2.12 -1.73 -14.44
N GLU A 234 3.02 -2.54 -15.03
CA GLU A 234 3.44 -2.41 -16.43
C GLU A 234 2.21 -2.38 -17.37
N GLY A 235 2.12 -1.36 -18.22
CA GLY A 235 0.98 -1.12 -19.10
C GLY A 235 -0.27 -0.50 -18.44
N GLY A 236 -0.19 -0.16 -17.16
CA GLY A 236 -1.26 0.51 -16.40
C GLY A 236 -1.39 1.99 -16.74
N THR A 237 -2.54 2.59 -16.38
CA THR A 237 -2.80 4.02 -16.66
C THR A 237 -1.93 5.00 -15.85
N HIS A 238 -1.31 4.50 -14.78
CA HIS A 238 -0.44 5.22 -13.87
C HIS A 238 0.95 4.57 -13.77
N GLU A 239 1.35 3.76 -14.76
CA GLU A 239 2.71 3.23 -14.86
C GLU A 239 3.75 4.34 -14.61
N ASP A 240 4.78 4.02 -13.82
CA ASP A 240 5.86 4.92 -13.39
C ASP A 240 5.46 6.20 -12.65
N ARG A 241 4.20 6.40 -12.26
CA ARG A 241 3.78 7.60 -11.50
C ARG A 241 4.18 7.57 -10.03
N LEU A 242 4.30 6.38 -9.44
CA LEU A 242 4.82 6.18 -8.09
C LEU A 242 6.17 5.48 -8.17
N THR A 243 7.10 5.93 -7.35
CA THR A 243 8.41 5.27 -7.22
C THR A 243 8.25 3.90 -6.54
N PRO A 244 9.19 2.96 -6.74
CA PRO A 244 9.18 1.69 -6.01
C PRO A 244 9.16 1.84 -4.49
N ALA A 245 9.80 2.90 -3.95
CA ALA A 245 9.81 3.19 -2.51
C ALA A 245 8.41 3.64 -2.00
N GLU A 246 7.69 4.44 -2.77
CA GLU A 246 6.32 4.86 -2.43
C GLU A 246 5.33 3.69 -2.52
N LEU A 247 5.42 2.88 -3.59
CA LEU A 247 4.60 1.68 -3.74
C LEU A 247 4.85 0.69 -2.60
N ARG A 248 6.12 0.52 -2.19
CA ARG A 248 6.49 -0.27 -1.01
C ARG A 248 5.82 0.29 0.25
N LEU A 249 5.94 1.60 0.50
CA LEU A 249 5.40 2.23 1.71
C LEU A 249 3.88 2.05 1.82
N ILE A 250 3.16 2.23 0.71
CA ILE A 250 1.70 2.02 0.65
C ILE A 250 1.37 0.54 0.87
N ALA A 251 2.14 -0.37 0.27
CA ALA A 251 1.93 -1.80 0.45
C ALA A 251 2.13 -2.25 1.91
N GLU A 252 3.22 -1.81 2.54
CA GLU A 252 3.51 -2.10 3.95
C GLU A 252 2.43 -1.53 4.88
N TRP A 253 1.94 -0.32 4.61
CA TRP A 253 0.83 0.28 5.34
C TRP A 253 -0.47 -0.55 5.24
N LEU A 254 -0.81 -1.02 4.06
CA LEU A 254 -2.00 -1.87 3.87
C LEU A 254 -1.81 -3.24 4.53
N ASP A 255 -0.64 -3.85 4.40
CA ASP A 255 -0.33 -5.17 4.95
C ASP A 255 -0.33 -5.21 6.48
N ILE A 256 -0.10 -4.07 7.15
CA ILE A 256 -0.23 -3.95 8.60
C ILE A 256 -1.62 -3.51 9.07
N GLY A 257 -2.57 -3.31 8.14
CA GLY A 257 -3.98 -3.06 8.43
C GLY A 257 -4.51 -1.69 8.03
N GLY A 258 -3.74 -0.87 7.30
CA GLY A 258 -4.22 0.36 6.70
C GLY A 258 -4.71 1.41 7.70
N GLN A 259 -4.14 1.47 8.91
CA GLN A 259 -4.64 2.34 9.98
C GLN A 259 -4.39 3.81 9.68
N TYR A 260 -5.30 4.67 10.17
CA TYR A 260 -5.07 6.12 10.17
C TYR A 260 -3.92 6.49 11.13
N PHE A 261 -3.97 5.99 12.36
CA PHE A 261 -2.90 6.07 13.36
C PHE A 261 -2.39 4.68 13.71
N ASN A 262 -1.12 4.42 13.47
CA ASN A 262 -0.44 3.18 13.84
C ASN A 262 0.45 3.34 15.09
N ASN A 263 0.67 4.58 15.51
CA ASN A 263 1.15 4.91 16.84
C ASN A 263 -0.04 5.23 17.76
N PRO A 264 -0.29 4.44 18.83
CA PRO A 264 -1.40 4.71 19.75
C PRO A 264 -1.27 6.03 20.51
N PHE A 265 -0.08 6.65 20.54
CA PHE A 265 0.14 7.95 21.19
C PHE A 265 -0.16 9.15 20.27
N ASP A 266 -0.39 8.92 18.97
CA ASP A 266 -0.72 9.98 18.01
C ASP A 266 -2.23 10.11 17.80
N ALA A 267 -3.02 9.14 18.25
CA ALA A 267 -4.48 9.20 18.19
C ALA A 267 -5.02 10.27 19.16
N PRO A 268 -6.05 11.05 18.76
CA PRO A 268 -6.75 11.96 19.65
C PRO A 268 -7.23 11.25 20.93
N GLU A 269 -7.17 11.93 22.07
CA GLU A 269 -7.84 11.43 23.29
C GLU A 269 -9.36 11.48 23.09
N ASP A 270 -10.04 10.39 23.44
CA ASP A 270 -11.51 10.27 23.42
C ASP A 270 -12.21 11.30 24.34
#